data_AF-A0A644ZRT9-F1
#
_entry.id   AF-A0A644ZRT9-F1
#
_cell.length_a   1.000
_cell.length_b   1.000
_cell.length_c   1.000
_cell.angle_alpha   90.00
_cell.angle_beta   90.00
_cell.angle_gamma   90.00
#
_symmetry.space_group_name_H-M   'P 1'
#
loop_
_entity.id
_entity.type
_entity.pdbx_description
1 polymer ?
#
loop_
_entity_poly.entity_id
_entity_poly.type
_entity_poly.pdbx_seq_one_letter_code
_entity_poly.pdbx_strand_id
1 'polypeptide(L)'
;MFADNKYRFTLQWGTDSEEKHAVGQLLEKLGNKKSEFVIMALTEYLRAHPEAAVPECKISITVQPTQTSAQLMAMVKDMARAAVEELMAGMAIAPESGEPIKHAPSSEELDAMLENLDAFK
;
A
#
# COMPACT_ATOMS: atom_id res chain seq x y z
N MET A 1 24.59 28.33 -31.64
CA MET A 1 23.89 29.62 -31.42
C MET A 1 22.43 29.31 -31.19
N PHE A 2 21.89 29.60 -30.00
CA PHE A 2 20.47 29.43 -29.72
C PHE A 2 19.68 30.42 -30.58
N ALA A 3 18.74 29.94 -31.39
CA ALA A 3 18.01 30.78 -32.36
C ALA A 3 17.32 32.00 -31.73
N ASP A 4 16.99 31.91 -30.42
CA ASP A 4 16.20 32.92 -29.72
C ASP A 4 16.83 33.40 -28.40
N ASN A 5 18.07 32.98 -28.08
CA ASN A 5 18.72 33.22 -26.77
C ASN A 5 17.88 32.78 -25.55
N LYS A 6 16.97 31.80 -25.74
CA LYS A 6 16.07 31.29 -24.71
C LYS A 6 16.28 29.79 -24.51
N TYR A 7 16.19 29.36 -23.26
CA TYR A 7 16.11 27.95 -22.90
C TYR A 7 14.64 27.54 -22.83
N ARG A 8 14.30 26.43 -23.49
CA ARG A 8 12.96 25.81 -23.41
C ARG A 8 13.12 24.38 -22.94
N PHE A 9 12.44 24.06 -21.85
CA PHE A 9 12.36 22.71 -21.28
C PHE A 9 10.90 22.41 -20.94
N THR A 10 10.52 21.15 -21.06
CA THR A 10 9.19 20.66 -20.65
C THR A 10 9.37 19.83 -19.39
N LEU A 11 8.58 20.12 -18.35
CA LEU A 11 8.56 19.36 -17.10
C LEU A 11 7.22 18.63 -17.00
N GLN A 12 7.28 17.33 -16.74
CA GLN A 12 6.10 16.51 -16.47
C GLN A 12 6.46 15.53 -15.36
N TRP A 13 5.59 15.42 -14.36
CA TRP A 13 5.72 14.47 -13.25
C TRP A 13 4.35 13.92 -12.86
N GLY A 14 4.34 12.75 -12.22
CA GLY A 14 3.12 12.17 -11.66
C GLY A 14 2.68 12.85 -10.36
N THR A 15 1.43 12.64 -9.96
CA THR A 15 0.90 13.11 -8.66
C THR A 15 1.01 12.01 -7.60
N ASP A 16 2.10 11.24 -7.63
CA ASP A 16 2.32 10.06 -6.78
C ASP A 16 2.59 10.40 -5.31
N SER A 17 2.88 11.66 -4.99
CA SER A 17 2.97 12.17 -3.62
C SER A 17 2.14 13.44 -3.44
N GLU A 18 1.70 13.69 -2.20
CA GLU A 18 0.98 14.90 -1.82
C GLU A 18 1.82 16.16 -2.13
N GLU A 19 3.13 16.11 -1.90
CA GLU A 19 4.06 17.19 -2.26
C GLU A 19 4.04 17.49 -3.76
N LYS A 20 4.15 16.45 -4.60
CA LYS A 20 4.11 16.61 -6.06
C LYS A 20 2.78 17.18 -6.54
N HIS A 21 1.69 16.77 -5.91
CA HIS A 21 0.35 17.30 -6.17
C HIS A 21 0.23 18.78 -5.78
N ALA A 22 0.68 19.15 -4.58
CA ALA A 22 0.66 20.52 -4.08
C ALA A 22 1.52 21.46 -4.94
N VAL A 23 2.72 21.02 -5.33
CA VAL A 23 3.60 21.76 -6.25
C VAL A 23 2.95 21.93 -7.61
N GLY A 24 2.32 20.87 -8.15
CA GLY A 24 1.56 20.93 -9.40
C GLY A 24 0.45 21.98 -9.35
N GLN A 25 -0.39 21.95 -8.31
CA GLN A 25 -1.46 22.94 -8.14
C GLN A 25 -0.93 24.38 -8.01
N LEU A 26 0.18 24.58 -7.28
CA LEU A 26 0.79 25.89 -7.12
C LEU A 26 1.28 26.43 -8.48
N LEU A 27 1.96 25.61 -9.26
CA LEU A 27 2.45 26.00 -10.58
C LEU A 27 1.30 26.28 -11.55
N GLU A 28 0.19 25.53 -11.48
CA GLU A 28 -0.98 25.83 -12.29
C GLU A 28 -1.59 27.20 -11.96
N LYS A 29 -1.74 27.51 -10.66
CA LYS A 29 -2.24 28.82 -10.19
C LYS A 29 -1.35 30.00 -10.64
N LEU A 30 -0.05 29.78 -10.85
CA LEU A 30 0.89 30.82 -11.27
C LEU A 30 0.79 31.19 -12.77
N GLY A 31 0.09 30.41 -13.60
CA GLY A 31 -0.14 30.76 -15.02
C GLY A 31 1.19 30.99 -15.77
N ASN A 32 1.36 32.17 -16.35
CA ASN A 32 2.53 32.51 -17.17
C ASN A 32 3.82 32.74 -16.36
N LYS A 33 3.73 32.78 -15.02
CA LYS A 33 4.87 33.01 -14.11
C LYS A 33 5.54 31.72 -13.63
N LYS A 34 5.11 30.56 -14.15
CA LYS A 34 5.69 29.25 -13.83
C LYS A 34 7.20 29.20 -14.06
N SER A 35 7.66 29.63 -15.24
CA SER A 35 9.08 29.59 -15.60
C SER A 35 9.92 30.49 -14.70
N GLU A 36 9.43 31.69 -14.38
CA GLU A 36 10.11 32.65 -13.51
C GLU A 36 10.23 32.12 -12.07
N PHE A 37 9.16 31.49 -11.55
CA PHE A 37 9.20 30.84 -10.25
C PHE A 37 10.20 29.67 -10.20
N VAL A 38 10.20 28.82 -11.22
CA VAL A 38 11.16 27.71 -11.33
C VAL A 38 12.61 28.22 -11.37
N ILE A 39 12.88 29.28 -12.14
CA ILE A 39 14.20 29.90 -12.20
C ILE A 39 14.62 30.47 -10.84
N MET A 40 13.70 31.14 -10.13
CA MET A 40 13.96 31.66 -8.79
C MET A 40 14.34 30.53 -7.82
N ALA A 41 13.55 29.46 -7.78
CA ALA A 41 13.79 28.31 -6.92
C ALA A 41 15.13 27.61 -7.23
N LEU A 42 15.45 27.42 -8.51
CA LEU A 42 16.74 26.87 -8.93
C LEU A 42 17.92 27.79 -8.59
N THR A 43 17.75 29.11 -8.72
CA THR A 43 18.78 30.09 -8.35
C THR A 43 19.05 30.05 -6.85
N GLU A 44 18.00 29.96 -6.04
CA GLU A 44 18.13 29.78 -4.59
C GLU A 44 18.81 28.46 -4.24
N TYR A 45 18.43 27.36 -4.90
CA TYR A 45 19.06 26.07 -4.69
C TYR A 45 20.56 26.12 -5.01
N LEU A 46 20.97 26.68 -6.15
CA LEU A 46 22.38 26.81 -6.53
C LEU A 46 23.17 27.75 -5.61
N ARG A 47 22.51 28.77 -5.05
CA ARG A 47 23.14 29.66 -4.06
C ARG A 47 23.39 28.94 -2.73
N ALA A 48 22.48 28.05 -2.32
CA ALA A 48 22.64 27.21 -1.13
C ALA A 48 23.62 26.04 -1.37
N HIS A 49 23.71 25.55 -2.60
CA HIS A 49 24.50 24.40 -3.04
C HIS A 49 25.40 24.76 -4.23
N PRO A 50 26.46 25.58 -4.03
CA PRO A 50 27.36 25.98 -5.10
C PRO A 50 28.08 24.80 -5.76
N GLU A 51 28.25 23.68 -5.04
CA GLU A 51 28.78 22.42 -5.57
C GLU A 51 27.97 21.89 -6.77
N ALA A 52 26.66 22.11 -6.80
CA ALA A 52 25.78 21.64 -7.87
C ALA A 52 26.00 22.40 -9.20
N ALA A 53 26.68 23.55 -9.19
CA ALA A 53 27.06 24.28 -10.40
C ALA A 53 28.37 23.76 -11.02
N VAL A 54 29.11 22.88 -10.32
CA VAL A 54 30.37 22.31 -10.82
C VAL A 54 30.07 21.22 -11.85
N PRO A 55 30.68 21.23 -13.05
CA PRO A 55 30.39 20.27 -14.13
C PRO A 55 30.56 18.80 -13.75
N GLU A 56 31.41 18.50 -12.76
CA GLU A 56 31.67 17.13 -12.29
C GLU A 56 30.75 16.71 -11.12
N CYS A 57 29.89 17.60 -10.61
CA CYS A 57 28.97 17.27 -9.54
C CYS A 57 27.72 16.58 -10.11
N LYS A 58 27.44 15.37 -9.63
CA LYS A 58 26.23 14.63 -9.98
C LYS A 58 25.13 14.94 -8.97
N ILE A 59 24.10 15.65 -9.39
CA ILE A 59 22.89 15.85 -8.58
C ILE A 59 22.19 14.49 -8.43
N SER A 60 22.13 13.96 -7.21
CA SER A 60 21.41 12.73 -6.89
C SER A 60 20.08 13.07 -6.22
N ILE A 61 18.98 12.84 -6.93
CA ILE A 61 17.62 13.04 -6.39
C ILE A 61 17.19 11.73 -5.76
N THR A 62 17.28 11.65 -4.43
CA THR A 62 16.74 10.51 -3.66
C THR A 62 15.37 10.88 -3.13
N VAL A 63 14.32 10.29 -3.69
CA VAL A 63 12.96 10.43 -3.14
C VAL A 63 12.87 9.49 -1.95
N GLN A 64 12.87 10.04 -0.73
CA GLN A 64 12.56 9.23 0.44
C GLN A 64 11.06 8.97 0.48
N PRO A 65 10.61 7.71 0.59
CA PRO A 65 9.21 7.43 0.85
C PRO A 65 8.81 8.10 2.16
N THR A 66 7.68 8.82 2.15
CA THR A 66 7.17 9.59 3.29
C THR A 66 6.91 8.70 4.51
N GLN A 67 6.73 7.39 4.30
CA GLN A 67 6.54 6.41 5.35
C GLN A 67 7.86 5.75 5.72
N THR A 68 8.21 5.82 6.99
CA THR A 68 9.33 5.06 7.54
C THR A 68 9.02 3.55 7.46
N SER A 69 10.07 2.72 7.35
CA SER A 69 9.90 1.25 7.37
C SER A 69 9.11 0.76 8.60
N ALA A 70 9.27 1.44 9.74
CA ALA A 70 8.52 1.16 10.96
C ALA A 70 7.01 1.43 10.80
N GLN A 71 6.63 2.55 10.18
CA GLN A 71 5.22 2.88 9.90
C GLN A 71 4.60 1.88 8.93
N LEU A 72 5.33 1.47 7.89
CA LEU A 72 4.86 0.46 6.94
C LEU A 72 4.63 -0.89 7.65
N MET A 73 5.55 -1.33 8.51
CA MET A 73 5.39 -2.57 9.27
C MET A 73 4.21 -2.51 10.23
N ALA A 74 3.99 -1.37 10.91
CA ALA A 74 2.84 -1.18 11.79
C ALA A 74 1.53 -1.30 11.01
N MET A 75 1.41 -0.63 9.86
CA MET A 75 0.23 -0.70 9.00
C MET A 75 -0.05 -2.13 8.52
N VAL A 76 0.98 -2.87 8.08
CA VAL A 76 0.84 -4.27 7.65
C VAL A 76 0.36 -5.16 8.79
N LYS A 77 0.90 -4.97 9.99
CA LYS A 77 0.48 -5.73 11.18
C LYS A 77 -0.97 -5.45 11.54
N ASP A 78 -1.40 -4.20 11.48
CA ASP A 78 -2.78 -3.82 11.77
C ASP A 78 -3.76 -4.41 10.74
N MET A 79 -3.41 -4.36 9.45
CA MET A 79 -4.21 -5.00 8.40
C MET A 79 -4.31 -6.53 8.60
N ALA A 80 -3.19 -7.19 8.91
CA ALA A 80 -3.18 -8.63 9.18
C ALA A 80 -4.02 -8.99 10.40
N ARG A 81 -3.97 -8.18 11.46
CA ARG A 81 -4.79 -8.38 12.66
C ARG A 81 -6.28 -8.23 12.36
N ALA A 82 -6.66 -7.17 11.63
CA ALA A 82 -8.04 -6.94 11.24
C ALA A 82 -8.61 -8.11 10.42
N ALA A 83 -7.83 -8.63 9.47
CA ALA A 83 -8.24 -9.79 8.66
C ALA A 83 -8.44 -11.07 9.50
N VAL A 84 -7.59 -11.30 10.50
CA VAL A 84 -7.74 -12.44 11.43
C VAL A 84 -8.94 -12.26 12.35
N GLU A 85 -9.16 -11.05 12.87
CA GLU A 85 -10.33 -10.74 13.70
C GLU A 85 -11.64 -10.92 12.91
N GLU A 86 -11.69 -10.50 11.65
CA GLU A 86 -12.82 -10.72 10.75
C GLU A 86 -13.06 -12.21 10.48
N LEU A 87 -12.00 -12.98 10.21
CA LEU A 87 -12.09 -14.43 10.03
C LEU A 87 -12.60 -15.13 11.29
N MET A 88 -12.09 -14.75 12.47
CA MET A 88 -12.54 -15.32 13.75
C MET A 88 -13.99 -14.95 14.07
N ALA A 89 -14.42 -13.72 13.75
CA ALA A 89 -15.81 -13.30 13.91
C ALA A 89 -16.75 -14.07 12.99
N GLY A 90 -16.33 -14.37 11.75
CA GLY A 90 -17.05 -15.26 10.84
C GLY A 90 -17.02 -16.74 11.25
N MET A 91 -16.03 -17.14 12.05
CA MET A 91 -15.89 -18.49 12.64
C MET A 91 -16.54 -18.64 14.02
N ALA A 92 -17.23 -17.61 14.56
CA ALA A 92 -18.06 -17.75 15.75
C ALA A 92 -19.27 -18.64 15.42
N ILE A 93 -19.00 -19.95 15.41
CA ILE A 93 -19.97 -21.04 15.30
C ILE A 93 -20.98 -20.83 16.42
N ALA A 94 -22.25 -20.79 16.03
CA ALA A 94 -23.38 -20.80 16.96
C ALA A 94 -23.14 -21.87 18.04
N PRO A 95 -23.54 -21.64 19.30
CA PRO A 95 -23.58 -22.74 20.25
C PRO A 95 -24.54 -23.77 19.66
N GLU A 96 -24.01 -24.92 19.24
CA GLU A 96 -24.83 -26.06 18.94
C GLU A 96 -25.52 -26.43 20.26
N SER A 97 -26.74 -25.94 20.44
CA SER A 97 -27.74 -26.57 21.30
C SER A 97 -28.08 -27.93 20.67
N GLY A 98 -27.11 -28.83 20.70
CA GLY A 98 -27.28 -30.26 20.47
C GLY A 98 -27.49 -30.90 21.83
N GLU A 99 -28.66 -31.47 22.02
CA GLU A 99 -28.97 -32.34 23.15
C GLU A 99 -27.84 -33.38 23.32
N PRO A 100 -27.52 -33.81 24.57
CA PRO A 100 -26.52 -34.84 24.78
C PRO A 100 -26.98 -36.10 24.02
N ILE A 101 -26.20 -36.52 23.04
CA ILE A 101 -26.39 -37.80 22.33
C ILE A 101 -26.29 -38.92 23.38
N LYS A 102 -27.43 -39.31 23.92
CA LYS A 102 -27.64 -40.52 24.71
C LYS A 102 -28.39 -41.51 23.84
N HIS A 103 -27.73 -42.03 22.82
CA HIS A 103 -28.15 -43.29 22.22
C HIS A 103 -26.91 -44.17 22.10
N ALA A 104 -26.66 -44.95 23.16
CA ALA A 104 -25.98 -46.21 22.96
C ALA A 104 -26.91 -47.05 22.06
N PRO A 105 -26.43 -47.59 20.94
CA PRO A 105 -27.27 -48.39 20.06
C PRO A 105 -27.84 -49.56 20.85
N SER A 106 -29.14 -49.76 20.71
CA SER A 106 -29.85 -50.89 21.28
C SER A 106 -29.31 -52.20 20.69
N SER A 107 -29.48 -53.32 21.40
CA SER A 107 -29.02 -54.64 20.93
C SER A 107 -29.56 -54.97 19.53
N GLU A 108 -30.80 -54.55 19.25
CA GLU A 108 -31.46 -54.76 17.95
C GLU A 108 -30.78 -53.99 16.81
N GLU A 109 -30.28 -52.78 17.09
CA GLU A 109 -29.53 -51.98 16.11
C GLU A 109 -28.14 -52.57 15.84
N LEU A 110 -27.50 -53.12 16.87
CA LEU A 110 -26.21 -53.83 16.73
C LEU A 110 -26.36 -55.12 15.93
N ASP A 111 -27.43 -55.88 16.16
CA ASP A 111 -27.73 -57.11 15.42
C ASP A 111 -27.97 -56.81 13.92
N ALA A 112 -28.71 -55.73 13.61
CA ALA A 112 -28.91 -55.29 12.22
C ALA A 112 -27.61 -54.84 11.52
N MET A 113 -26.64 -54.29 12.27
CA MET A 113 -25.31 -53.95 11.74
C MET A 113 -24.46 -55.20 11.47
N LEU A 114 -24.60 -56.24 12.28
CA LEU A 114 -23.92 -57.52 12.10
C LEU A 114 -24.45 -58.29 10.89
N GLU A 115 -25.76 -58.31 10.67
CA GLU A 115 -26.36 -58.97 9.49
C GLU A 115 -25.88 -58.35 8.16
N ASN A 116 -25.58 -57.04 8.15
CA ASN A 116 -25.04 -56.37 6.96
C ASN A 116 -23.57 -56.71 6.67
N LEU A 117 -22.82 -57.29 7.61
CA LEU A 117 -21.44 -57.71 7.38
C LEU A 117 -21.37 -59.02 6.58
N ASP A 118 -22.39 -59.88 6.66
CA ASP A 118 -22.49 -61.11 5.87
C ASP A 118 -22.71 -60.84 4.37
N ALA A 119 -23.10 -59.62 3.99
CA ALA A 119 -23.20 -59.19 2.59
C ALA A 119 -21.84 -58.94 1.91
N PHE A 120 -20.73 -58.93 2.67
CA PHE A 120 -19.37 -58.71 2.15
C PHE A 120 -18.54 -59.99 2.00
N LYS A 121 -19.16 -61.17 2.10
CA LYS A 121 -18.49 -62.46 1.99
C LYS A 121 -18.60 -63.09 0.60
#